data_AF-A0A7Y3YQE2-F1
#
_entry.id   AF-A0A7Y3YQE2-F1
#
_cell.length_a   1.000
_cell.length_b   1.000
_cell.length_c   1.000
_cell.angle_alpha   90.00
_cell.angle_beta   90.00
_cell.angle_gamma   90.00
#
_symmetry.space_group_name_H-M   'P 1'
#
loop_
_entity.id
_entity.type
_entity.pdbx_description
1 polymer ?
#
loop_
_entity_poly.entity_id
_entity_poly.type
_entity_poly.pdbx_seq_one_letter_code
_entity_poly.pdbx_strand_id
1 'polypeptide(L)'
;MNVIKRFIFLTLIFSCLLNQAVAKSEYDIYQKDFSQKKTGVYEKDDWVFFVVKQQCLSKKKYAGTAESKAAEKTFYLMLKDEIVKRGISFSSDIEGIGHPLNLDIKKEVSKEFTAQSAIKHKLLFDRNSETDPCTQEYVVVLDRHQFNPNGVTIPTTQVETSAVNVILSALKREDFSLTKQYLENLGHKELAEIYKLASETQLPSVNLNVNDLVEPCTEDYCAEFTEPFSAYDINKVLGITTKYKGFIKITNVNPSVALAEILYQQAKLNFSQGKNANAIIQDLTLALKLVPQDAKSWKMLADISRAIDDKELEHAAAVQFVLHHPKSPESWVYLYLSYKEVDPKLALDLKRWLKIFEQKISFSSWAKKQISGE
;
A
#
# COMPACT_ATOMS: atom_id res chain seq x y z
N MET A 1 25.69 -70.64 -11.46
CA MET A 1 26.31 -69.57 -12.29
C MET A 1 25.46 -68.29 -12.46
N ASN A 2 24.22 -68.22 -11.92
CA ASN A 2 23.31 -67.07 -12.15
C ASN A 2 23.27 -66.01 -11.03
N VAL A 3 23.80 -66.30 -9.83
CA VAL A 3 23.73 -65.38 -8.68
C VAL A 3 24.86 -64.34 -8.71
N ILE A 4 26.06 -64.74 -9.13
CA ILE A 4 27.24 -63.85 -9.19
C ILE A 4 27.08 -62.76 -10.26
N LYS A 5 26.46 -63.08 -11.42
CA LYS A 5 26.18 -62.08 -12.46
C LYS A 5 25.13 -61.04 -12.04
N ARG A 6 24.15 -61.41 -11.20
CA ARG A 6 23.15 -60.46 -10.67
C ARG A 6 23.74 -59.50 -9.64
N PHE A 7 24.70 -59.96 -8.83
CA PHE A 7 25.36 -59.11 -7.84
C PHE A 7 26.29 -58.06 -8.47
N ILE A 8 27.03 -58.43 -9.52
CA ILE A 8 27.92 -57.50 -10.24
C ILE A 8 27.13 -56.45 -11.02
N PHE A 9 25.95 -56.81 -11.55
CA PHE A 9 25.09 -55.85 -12.25
C PHE A 9 24.41 -54.86 -11.28
N LEU A 10 24.05 -55.30 -10.06
CA LEU A 10 23.49 -54.41 -9.03
C LEU A 10 24.53 -53.41 -8.50
N THR A 11 25.78 -53.81 -8.31
CA THR A 11 26.83 -52.88 -7.86
C THR A 11 27.20 -51.87 -8.93
N LEU A 12 27.24 -52.27 -10.22
CA LEU A 12 27.48 -51.33 -11.34
C LEU A 12 26.35 -50.30 -11.51
N ILE A 13 25.09 -50.68 -11.30
CA ILE A 13 23.96 -49.75 -11.35
C ILE A 13 23.96 -48.82 -10.13
N PHE A 14 24.34 -49.29 -8.94
CA PHE A 14 24.44 -48.45 -7.74
C PHE A 14 25.60 -47.44 -7.83
N SER A 15 26.73 -47.81 -8.44
CA SER A 15 27.84 -46.89 -8.70
C SER A 15 27.52 -45.84 -9.79
N CYS A 16 26.64 -46.15 -10.74
CA CYS A 16 26.16 -45.17 -11.73
C CYS A 16 25.09 -44.23 -11.18
N LEU A 17 24.33 -44.63 -10.16
CA LEU A 17 23.29 -43.80 -9.53
C LEU A 17 23.83 -42.85 -8.45
N LEU A 18 25.00 -43.14 -7.86
CA LEU A 18 25.65 -42.25 -6.88
C LEU A 18 26.37 -41.03 -7.51
N ASN A 19 26.45 -40.96 -8.85
CA ASN A 19 26.95 -39.78 -9.57
C ASN A 19 25.83 -38.78 -9.94
N GLN A 20 24.61 -38.99 -9.48
CA GLN A 20 23.50 -38.06 -9.73
C GLN A 20 23.30 -37.12 -8.53
N ALA A 21 23.54 -35.84 -8.82
CA ALA A 21 23.00 -34.67 -8.12
C ALA A 21 23.51 -34.39 -6.70
N VAL A 22 24.83 -34.20 -6.54
CA VAL A 22 25.27 -33.18 -5.57
C VAL A 22 24.99 -31.83 -6.23
N ALA A 23 24.00 -31.09 -5.71
CA ALA A 23 23.80 -29.70 -6.09
C ALA A 23 25.14 -28.98 -5.87
N LYS A 24 25.80 -28.57 -6.95
CA LYS A 24 27.09 -27.88 -6.84
C LYS A 24 26.85 -26.53 -6.18
N SER A 25 27.54 -26.27 -5.08
CA SER A 25 27.45 -24.96 -4.43
C SER A 25 28.00 -23.88 -5.35
N GLU A 26 27.61 -22.62 -5.15
CA GLU A 26 28.13 -21.49 -5.91
C GLU A 26 29.67 -21.41 -5.79
N TYR A 27 30.19 -21.84 -4.63
CA TYR A 27 31.63 -21.99 -4.38
C TYR A 27 32.27 -23.05 -5.28
N ASP A 28 31.68 -24.24 -5.39
CA ASP A 28 32.22 -25.32 -6.22
C ASP A 28 32.20 -24.94 -7.72
N ILE A 29 31.14 -24.28 -8.16
CA ILE A 29 31.03 -23.74 -9.53
C ILE A 29 32.17 -22.74 -9.76
N TYR A 30 32.35 -21.78 -8.86
CA TYR A 30 33.44 -20.83 -8.97
C TYR A 30 34.80 -21.53 -9.03
N GLN A 31 35.10 -22.42 -8.09
CA GLN A 31 36.42 -23.06 -8.00
C GLN A 31 36.75 -23.83 -9.26
N LYS A 32 35.77 -24.55 -9.81
CA LYS A 32 35.93 -25.36 -11.00
C LYS A 32 36.03 -24.53 -12.28
N ASP A 33 35.14 -23.56 -12.45
CA ASP A 33 34.91 -22.94 -13.77
C ASP A 33 35.54 -21.53 -13.88
N PHE A 34 35.73 -20.83 -12.75
CA PHE A 34 36.05 -19.40 -12.73
C PHE A 34 37.29 -18.99 -11.92
N SER A 35 37.84 -19.84 -11.05
CA SER A 35 39.03 -19.53 -10.23
C SER A 35 40.23 -19.03 -11.04
N GLN A 36 40.45 -19.58 -12.24
CA GLN A 36 41.56 -19.19 -13.13
C GLN A 36 41.21 -18.05 -14.10
N LYS A 37 39.96 -17.56 -14.10
CA LYS A 37 39.55 -16.45 -14.97
C LYS A 37 40.10 -15.12 -14.45
N LYS A 38 40.13 -14.11 -15.32
CA LYS A 38 40.51 -12.74 -14.95
C LYS A 38 39.32 -12.04 -14.28
N THR A 39 39.52 -10.79 -13.85
CA THR A 39 38.42 -9.93 -13.45
C THR A 39 37.37 -9.85 -14.56
N GLY A 40 36.11 -10.07 -14.23
CA GLY A 40 35.02 -10.10 -15.20
C GLY A 40 33.70 -10.59 -14.63
N VAL A 41 32.68 -10.58 -15.49
CA VAL A 41 31.33 -11.08 -15.17
C VAL A 41 31.10 -12.36 -15.96
N TYR A 42 30.69 -13.41 -15.27
CA TYR A 42 30.53 -14.75 -15.83
C TYR A 42 29.17 -15.33 -15.46
N GLU A 43 28.59 -16.12 -16.34
CA GLU A 43 27.31 -16.79 -16.11
C GLU A 43 27.50 -18.30 -16.10
N LYS A 44 26.86 -18.95 -15.13
CA LYS A 44 26.74 -20.41 -15.11
C LYS A 44 25.46 -20.79 -14.40
N ASP A 45 24.71 -21.68 -15.04
CA ASP A 45 23.45 -22.21 -14.52
C ASP A 45 22.51 -21.04 -14.13
N ASP A 46 22.11 -20.95 -12.87
CA ASP A 46 21.20 -19.92 -12.35
C ASP A 46 21.91 -18.70 -11.74
N TRP A 47 23.24 -18.58 -11.94
CA TRP A 47 24.06 -17.58 -11.25
C TRP A 47 24.85 -16.68 -12.20
N VAL A 48 25.00 -15.42 -11.78
CA VAL A 48 25.92 -14.44 -12.35
C VAL A 48 27.04 -14.19 -11.33
N PHE A 49 28.28 -14.48 -11.72
CA PHE A 49 29.48 -14.30 -10.92
C PHE A 49 30.19 -13.02 -11.31
N PHE A 50 30.38 -12.13 -10.34
CA PHE A 50 31.27 -10.98 -10.45
C PHE A 50 32.58 -11.35 -9.79
N VAL A 51 33.61 -11.59 -10.61
CA VAL A 51 34.94 -11.97 -10.15
C VAL A 51 35.83 -10.75 -10.26
N VAL A 52 36.40 -10.31 -9.14
CA VAL A 52 37.36 -9.21 -9.10
C VAL A 52 38.69 -9.71 -8.55
N LYS A 53 39.74 -9.58 -9.36
CA LYS A 53 41.13 -9.85 -8.99
C LYS A 53 41.88 -8.53 -8.86
N GLN A 54 42.04 -8.07 -7.63
CA GLN A 54 42.71 -6.82 -7.30
C GLN A 54 44.16 -7.09 -6.87
N GLN A 55 45.11 -6.67 -7.69
CA GLN A 55 46.52 -6.69 -7.34
C GLN A 55 46.81 -5.74 -6.17
N CYS A 56 47.83 -6.04 -5.38
CA CYS A 56 48.31 -5.16 -4.32
C CYS A 56 48.53 -3.73 -4.82
N LEU A 57 48.03 -2.76 -4.05
CA LEU A 57 48.17 -1.34 -4.37
C LEU A 57 49.59 -0.81 -4.08
N SER A 58 50.37 -1.57 -3.33
CA SER A 58 51.76 -1.27 -2.99
C SER A 58 52.59 -2.55 -3.00
N LYS A 59 53.92 -2.41 -2.95
CA LYS A 59 54.83 -3.56 -2.94
C LYS A 59 54.79 -4.23 -1.57
N LYS A 60 54.02 -5.31 -1.45
CA LYS A 60 53.87 -6.11 -0.23
C LYS A 60 53.70 -7.59 -0.57
N LYS A 61 53.69 -8.45 0.46
CA LYS A 61 53.57 -9.91 0.28
C LYS A 61 52.12 -10.39 0.16
N TYR A 62 51.19 -9.71 0.82
CA TYR A 62 49.78 -10.10 0.87
C TYR A 62 48.87 -8.92 0.60
N ALA A 63 47.77 -9.14 -0.12
CA ALA A 63 46.69 -8.16 -0.16
C ALA A 63 46.04 -7.99 1.22
N GLY A 64 45.38 -6.85 1.43
CA GLY A 64 44.77 -6.51 2.71
C GLY A 64 43.55 -5.63 2.54
N THR A 65 43.17 -4.92 3.61
CA THR A 65 41.91 -4.15 3.67
C THR A 65 41.78 -3.10 2.56
N ALA A 66 42.88 -2.50 2.10
CA ALA A 66 42.84 -1.51 1.03
C ALA A 66 42.47 -2.13 -0.33
N GLU A 67 43.01 -3.31 -0.64
CA GLU A 67 42.71 -4.06 -1.85
C GLU A 67 41.29 -4.63 -1.81
N SER A 68 40.85 -5.14 -0.66
CA SER A 68 39.45 -5.57 -0.46
C SER A 68 38.47 -4.44 -0.78
N LYS A 69 38.69 -3.23 -0.23
CA LYS A 69 37.88 -2.04 -0.54
C LYS A 69 37.96 -1.62 -2.02
N ALA A 70 39.13 -1.71 -2.63
CA ALA A 70 39.29 -1.41 -4.05
C ALA A 70 38.57 -2.45 -4.94
N ALA A 71 38.59 -3.71 -4.54
CA ALA A 71 37.92 -4.80 -5.23
C ALA A 71 36.39 -4.65 -5.11
N GLU A 72 35.87 -4.35 -3.92
CA GLU A 72 34.46 -4.04 -3.69
C GLU A 72 33.99 -2.86 -4.55
N LYS A 73 34.76 -1.77 -4.59
CA LYS A 73 34.46 -0.62 -5.47
C LYS A 73 34.40 -1.04 -6.94
N THR A 74 35.32 -1.88 -7.38
CA THR A 74 35.35 -2.40 -8.74
C THR A 74 34.13 -3.27 -9.04
N PHE A 75 33.71 -4.11 -8.09
CA PHE A 75 32.47 -4.87 -8.18
C PHE A 75 31.26 -3.96 -8.43
N TYR A 76 31.08 -2.89 -7.64
CA TYR A 76 29.94 -1.98 -7.82
C TYR A 76 29.95 -1.23 -9.15
N LEU A 77 31.13 -0.93 -9.70
CA LEU A 77 31.27 -0.37 -11.05
C LEU A 77 30.84 -1.38 -12.11
N MET A 78 31.33 -2.63 -12.02
CA MET A 78 30.94 -3.70 -12.93
C MET A 78 29.44 -3.99 -12.86
N LEU A 79 28.87 -3.99 -11.65
CA LEU A 79 27.43 -4.18 -11.43
C LEU A 79 26.63 -3.09 -12.14
N LYS A 80 27.02 -1.82 -11.98
CA LYS A 80 26.40 -0.68 -12.67
C LYS A 80 26.45 -0.84 -14.19
N ASP A 81 27.60 -1.22 -14.74
CA ASP A 81 27.77 -1.38 -16.18
C ASP A 81 26.92 -2.52 -16.73
N GLU A 82 26.85 -3.66 -16.03
CA GLU A 82 26.02 -4.79 -16.46
C GLU A 82 24.51 -4.49 -16.35
N ILE A 83 24.09 -3.70 -15.35
CA ILE A 83 22.71 -3.20 -15.24
C ILE A 83 22.31 -2.41 -16.48
N VAL A 84 23.16 -1.46 -16.89
CA VAL A 84 22.90 -0.65 -18.08
C VAL A 84 22.92 -1.50 -19.34
N LYS A 85 23.96 -2.32 -19.49
CA LYS A 85 24.17 -3.17 -20.68
C LYS A 85 23.02 -4.15 -20.92
N ARG A 86 22.41 -4.67 -19.86
CA ARG A 86 21.29 -5.64 -19.95
C ARG A 86 19.92 -4.99 -19.86
N GLY A 87 19.86 -3.67 -19.68
CA GLY A 87 18.60 -2.95 -19.51
C GLY A 87 17.81 -3.41 -18.29
N ILE A 88 18.50 -3.69 -17.18
CA ILE A 88 17.85 -4.16 -15.95
C ILE A 88 16.97 -3.04 -15.39
N SER A 89 15.70 -3.36 -15.16
CA SER A 89 14.67 -2.45 -14.66
C SER A 89 13.84 -3.14 -13.59
N PHE A 90 13.09 -2.35 -12.82
CA PHE A 90 12.05 -2.90 -11.97
C PHE A 90 11.01 -3.66 -12.79
N SER A 91 10.46 -4.72 -12.20
CA SER A 91 9.31 -5.45 -12.73
C SER A 91 8.21 -4.51 -13.25
N SER A 92 7.56 -4.89 -14.35
CA SER A 92 6.31 -4.23 -14.76
C SER A 92 5.17 -4.58 -13.82
N ASP A 93 5.26 -5.73 -13.16
CA ASP A 93 4.18 -6.32 -12.40
C ASP A 93 4.56 -6.27 -10.93
N ILE A 94 3.76 -5.54 -10.15
CA ILE A 94 3.76 -5.61 -8.70
C ILE A 94 2.60 -6.54 -8.33
N GLU A 95 2.95 -7.68 -7.73
CA GLU A 95 1.97 -8.72 -7.40
C GLU A 95 0.79 -8.13 -6.61
N GLY A 96 -0.43 -8.42 -7.09
CA GLY A 96 -1.67 -7.98 -6.44
C GLY A 96 -2.05 -6.51 -6.67
N ILE A 97 -1.29 -5.73 -7.44
CA ILE A 97 -1.58 -4.30 -7.71
C ILE A 97 -1.81 -4.06 -9.21
N GLY A 98 -3.02 -3.65 -9.56
CA GLY A 98 -3.42 -3.32 -10.93
C GLY A 98 -3.03 -1.92 -11.41
N HIS A 99 -3.41 -1.59 -12.64
CA HIS A 99 -3.31 -0.24 -13.22
C HIS A 99 -4.50 0.66 -12.81
N PRO A 100 -4.30 1.98 -12.65
CA PRO A 100 -3.05 2.74 -12.90
C PRO A 100 -2.03 2.69 -11.76
N LEU A 101 -2.41 2.27 -10.55
CA LEU A 101 -1.57 2.39 -9.35
C LEU A 101 -0.16 1.81 -9.50
N ASN A 102 -0.02 0.64 -10.12
CA ASN A 102 1.27 0.00 -10.34
C ASN A 102 2.27 0.92 -11.08
N LEU A 103 1.83 1.62 -12.14
CA LEU A 103 2.71 2.50 -12.93
C LEU A 103 3.19 3.69 -12.11
N ASP A 104 2.29 4.28 -11.33
CA ASP A 104 2.62 5.44 -10.51
C ASP A 104 3.49 5.07 -9.31
N ILE A 105 3.30 3.88 -8.71
CA ILE A 105 4.24 3.33 -7.72
C ILE A 105 5.62 3.17 -8.33
N LYS A 106 5.74 2.55 -9.51
CA LYS A 106 7.03 2.38 -10.19
C LYS A 106 7.72 3.71 -10.45
N LYS A 107 6.97 4.70 -10.93
CA LYS A 107 7.48 6.05 -11.17
C LYS A 107 7.93 6.73 -9.88
N GLU A 108 7.19 6.56 -8.80
CA GLU A 108 7.53 7.10 -7.48
C GLU A 108 8.79 6.45 -6.91
N VAL A 109 8.85 5.12 -6.87
CA VAL A 109 10.04 4.35 -6.43
C VAL A 109 11.27 4.76 -7.23
N SER A 110 11.15 4.92 -8.55
CA SER A 110 12.27 5.27 -9.43
C SER A 110 12.85 6.66 -9.18
N LYS A 111 12.22 7.51 -8.34
CA LYS A 111 12.79 8.81 -7.93
C LYS A 111 13.87 8.65 -6.86
N GLU A 112 13.74 7.65 -5.99
CA GLU A 112 14.60 7.45 -4.82
C GLU A 112 15.44 6.18 -4.91
N PHE A 113 14.98 5.18 -5.68
CA PHE A 113 15.63 3.88 -5.83
C PHE A 113 15.97 3.61 -7.30
N THR A 114 17.15 3.04 -7.51
CA THR A 114 17.53 2.48 -8.81
C THR A 114 17.51 0.96 -8.72
N ALA A 115 17.39 0.27 -9.86
CA ALA A 115 17.50 -1.19 -9.90
C ALA A 115 18.82 -1.66 -9.25
N GLN A 116 19.88 -0.87 -9.33
CA GLN A 116 21.18 -1.13 -8.70
C GLN A 116 21.10 -1.30 -7.18
N SER A 117 20.31 -0.49 -6.48
CA SER A 117 20.20 -0.60 -5.01
C SER A 117 19.26 -1.72 -4.56
N ALA A 118 18.41 -2.22 -5.45
CA ALA A 118 17.45 -3.29 -5.15
C ALA A 118 17.96 -4.70 -5.50
N ILE A 119 19.01 -4.81 -6.34
CA ILE A 119 19.60 -6.10 -6.72
C ILE A 119 20.26 -6.78 -5.51
N LYS A 120 19.73 -7.94 -5.16
CA LYS A 120 20.28 -8.79 -4.10
C LYS A 120 21.51 -9.52 -4.59
N HIS A 121 22.57 -9.46 -3.81
CA HIS A 121 23.84 -10.09 -4.11
C HIS A 121 24.46 -10.71 -2.85
N LYS A 122 25.24 -11.77 -3.02
CA LYS A 122 25.88 -12.52 -1.94
C LYS A 122 27.39 -12.50 -2.16
N LEU A 123 28.13 -11.98 -1.18
CA LEU A 123 29.59 -12.15 -1.16
C LEU A 123 29.90 -13.63 -0.93
N LEU A 124 30.52 -14.27 -1.91
CA LEU A 124 30.92 -15.67 -1.81
C LEU A 124 32.18 -15.79 -0.94
N PHE A 125 33.16 -14.92 -1.18
CA PHE A 125 34.32 -14.71 -0.31
C PHE A 125 35.08 -13.44 -0.73
N ASP A 126 35.91 -12.98 0.19
CA ASP A 126 36.90 -11.93 0.01
C ASP A 126 38.22 -12.41 0.64
N ARG A 127 39.17 -12.87 -0.18
CA ARG A 127 40.39 -13.54 0.31
C ARG A 127 41.60 -13.29 -0.61
N ASN A 128 42.79 -13.57 -0.10
CA ASN A 128 43.98 -13.65 -0.95
C ASN A 128 43.86 -14.84 -1.91
N SER A 129 44.27 -14.65 -3.16
CA SER A 129 44.34 -15.72 -4.16
C SER A 129 45.31 -16.81 -3.70
N GLU A 130 44.94 -18.06 -3.96
CA GLU A 130 45.77 -19.22 -3.62
C GLU A 130 47.04 -19.30 -4.47
N THR A 131 47.02 -18.73 -5.69
CA THR A 131 48.15 -18.77 -6.64
C THR A 131 49.07 -17.56 -6.53
N ASP A 132 48.53 -16.40 -6.16
CA ASP A 132 49.30 -15.17 -5.98
C ASP A 132 48.82 -14.46 -4.71
N PRO A 133 49.58 -14.57 -3.60
CA PRO A 133 49.17 -13.97 -2.34
C PRO A 133 49.04 -12.44 -2.40
N CYS A 134 49.61 -11.76 -3.42
CA CYS A 134 49.43 -10.32 -3.64
C CYS A 134 48.19 -9.97 -4.47
N THR A 135 47.32 -10.93 -4.76
CA THR A 135 46.03 -10.70 -5.41
C THR A 135 44.90 -10.92 -4.41
N GLN A 136 44.05 -9.91 -4.23
CA GLN A 136 42.76 -10.07 -3.56
C GLN A 136 41.74 -10.60 -4.56
N GLU A 137 41.13 -11.74 -4.25
CA GLU A 137 39.97 -12.28 -4.92
C GLU A 137 38.70 -11.91 -4.16
N TYR A 138 37.89 -11.09 -4.80
CA TYR A 138 36.59 -10.65 -4.30
C TYR A 138 35.54 -11.18 -5.27
N VAL A 139 34.70 -12.12 -4.79
CA VAL A 139 33.74 -12.81 -5.65
C VAL A 139 32.34 -12.65 -5.08
N VAL A 140 31.47 -12.05 -5.89
CA VAL A 140 30.06 -11.85 -5.55
C VAL A 140 29.21 -12.64 -6.53
N VAL A 141 28.17 -13.28 -6.01
CA VAL A 141 27.21 -14.06 -6.80
C VAL A 141 25.81 -13.47 -6.68
N LEU A 142 25.08 -13.53 -7.80
CA LEU A 142 23.72 -13.03 -7.92
C LEU A 142 22.86 -14.04 -8.66
N ASP A 143 21.59 -14.09 -8.31
CA ASP A 143 20.58 -14.83 -9.07
C ASP A 143 20.45 -14.24 -10.48
N ARG A 144 20.57 -15.09 -11.49
CA ARG A 144 20.51 -14.73 -12.91
C ARG A 144 19.16 -14.13 -13.30
N HIS A 145 18.06 -14.50 -12.65
CA HIS A 145 16.74 -13.96 -12.95
C HIS A 145 16.64 -12.45 -12.69
N GLN A 146 17.41 -11.91 -11.74
CA GLN A 146 17.47 -10.48 -11.47
C GLN A 146 18.12 -9.67 -12.62
N PHE A 147 18.81 -10.36 -13.54
CA PHE A 147 19.50 -9.77 -14.69
C PHE A 147 18.71 -9.84 -16.00
N ASN A 148 17.43 -10.25 -15.92
CA ASN A 148 16.49 -10.12 -17.02
C ASN A 148 15.91 -8.68 -17.06
N PRO A 149 15.48 -8.19 -18.25
CA PRO A 149 14.64 -7.01 -18.32
C PRO A 149 13.43 -7.18 -17.39
N ASN A 150 13.12 -6.16 -16.58
CA ASN A 150 12.06 -6.23 -15.55
C ASN A 150 12.27 -7.32 -14.46
N GLY A 151 13.49 -7.84 -14.29
CA GLY A 151 13.78 -8.90 -13.31
C GLY A 151 13.90 -8.45 -11.86
N VAL A 152 13.94 -7.14 -11.59
CA VAL A 152 14.13 -6.61 -10.23
C VAL A 152 12.78 -6.35 -9.56
N THR A 153 12.47 -7.11 -8.52
CA THR A 153 11.27 -6.90 -7.72
C THR A 153 11.41 -5.66 -6.84
N ILE A 154 10.40 -4.81 -6.81
CA ILE A 154 10.33 -3.69 -5.87
C ILE A 154 10.06 -4.26 -4.46
N PRO A 155 10.85 -3.92 -3.43
CA PRO A 155 10.56 -4.36 -2.06
C PRO A 155 9.16 -3.93 -1.61
N THR A 156 8.43 -4.82 -0.92
CA THR A 156 7.06 -4.56 -0.47
C THR A 156 6.92 -3.27 0.33
N THR A 157 7.87 -2.97 1.21
CA THR A 157 7.87 -1.72 1.99
C THR A 157 7.95 -0.46 1.13
N GLN A 158 8.66 -0.53 0.00
CA GLN A 158 8.74 0.55 -0.98
C GLN A 158 7.44 0.66 -1.77
N VAL A 159 6.84 -0.47 -2.16
CA VAL A 159 5.52 -0.50 -2.80
C VAL A 159 4.48 0.23 -1.94
N GLU A 160 4.38 -0.11 -0.65
CA GLU A 160 3.39 0.49 0.24
C GLU A 160 3.65 1.97 0.49
N THR A 161 4.91 2.33 0.74
CA THR A 161 5.30 3.73 0.98
C THR A 161 5.01 4.60 -0.25
N SER A 162 5.34 4.10 -1.44
CA SER A 162 5.07 4.80 -2.70
C SER A 162 3.58 4.83 -3.02
N ALA A 163 2.81 3.77 -2.73
CA ALA A 163 1.36 3.78 -2.87
C ALA A 163 0.71 4.89 -2.03
N VAL A 164 1.11 5.02 -0.76
CA VAL A 164 0.66 6.11 0.11
C VAL A 164 1.05 7.48 -0.45
N ASN A 165 2.26 7.65 -0.96
CA ASN A 165 2.70 8.94 -1.55
C ASN A 165 1.84 9.34 -2.76
N VAL A 166 1.53 8.40 -3.66
CA VAL A 166 0.74 8.70 -4.87
C VAL A 166 -0.73 8.94 -4.53
N ILE A 167 -1.29 8.21 -3.56
CA ILE A 167 -2.64 8.46 -3.05
C ILE A 167 -2.72 9.83 -2.37
N LEU A 168 -1.79 10.16 -1.47
CA LEU A 168 -1.73 11.48 -0.83
C LEU A 168 -1.63 12.61 -1.85
N SER A 169 -0.88 12.39 -2.93
CA SER A 169 -0.77 13.35 -4.03
C SER A 169 -2.08 13.52 -4.78
N ALA A 170 -2.81 12.44 -5.05
CA ALA A 170 -4.13 12.50 -5.69
C ALA A 170 -5.15 13.23 -4.79
N LEU A 171 -5.17 12.93 -3.49
CA LEU A 171 -6.02 13.59 -2.50
C LEU A 171 -5.76 15.10 -2.41
N LYS A 172 -4.50 15.52 -2.38
CA LYS A 172 -4.10 16.94 -2.34
C LYS A 172 -4.50 17.69 -3.61
N ARG A 173 -4.52 17.02 -4.77
CA ARG A 173 -4.96 17.58 -6.04
C ARG A 173 -6.48 17.50 -6.25
N GLU A 174 -7.20 16.91 -5.30
CA GLU A 174 -8.65 16.68 -5.40
C GLU A 174 -9.05 15.79 -6.57
N ASP A 175 -8.11 14.94 -7.02
CA ASP A 175 -8.34 13.97 -8.08
C ASP A 175 -8.98 12.70 -7.49
N PHE A 176 -10.26 12.83 -7.13
CA PHE A 176 -11.01 11.75 -6.48
C PHE A 176 -11.29 10.58 -7.43
N SER A 177 -11.34 10.82 -8.73
CA SER A 177 -11.42 9.75 -9.74
C SER A 177 -10.16 8.88 -9.75
N LEU A 178 -8.97 9.50 -9.72
CA LEU A 178 -7.72 8.75 -9.60
C LEU A 178 -7.58 8.07 -8.22
N THR A 179 -8.02 8.75 -7.16
CA THR A 179 -8.01 8.18 -5.79
C THR A 179 -8.88 6.93 -5.72
N LYS A 180 -10.09 6.95 -6.31
CA LYS A 180 -10.95 5.78 -6.46
C LYS A 180 -10.20 4.63 -7.12
N GLN A 181 -9.58 4.86 -8.28
CA GLN A 181 -8.88 3.82 -9.04
C GLN A 181 -7.74 3.20 -8.21
N TYR A 182 -6.96 4.02 -7.51
CA TYR A 182 -5.90 3.51 -6.62
C TYR A 182 -6.45 2.63 -5.50
N LEU A 183 -7.55 3.04 -4.85
CA LEU A 183 -8.17 2.26 -3.79
C LEU A 183 -8.76 0.95 -4.32
N GLU A 184 -9.34 0.93 -5.52
CA GLU A 184 -9.77 -0.30 -6.19
C GLU A 184 -8.59 -1.25 -6.45
N ASN A 185 -7.45 -0.72 -6.93
CA ASN A 185 -6.24 -1.50 -7.14
C ASN A 185 -5.63 -2.06 -5.84
N LEU A 186 -5.90 -1.42 -4.69
CA LEU A 186 -5.52 -1.92 -3.37
C LEU A 186 -6.58 -2.85 -2.74
N GLY A 187 -7.72 -3.05 -3.40
CA GLY A 187 -8.82 -3.87 -2.88
C GLY A 187 -9.74 -3.16 -1.87
N HIS A 188 -9.58 -1.85 -1.65
CA HIS A 188 -10.39 -1.03 -0.75
C HIS A 188 -11.68 -0.56 -1.44
N LYS A 189 -12.56 -1.50 -1.79
CA LYS A 189 -13.77 -1.24 -2.58
C LYS A 189 -14.70 -0.20 -1.96
N GLU A 190 -14.96 -0.26 -0.66
CA GLU A 190 -15.85 0.69 0.00
C GLU A 190 -15.28 2.12 0.01
N LEU A 191 -13.99 2.29 0.33
CA LEU A 191 -13.36 3.61 0.20
C LEU A 191 -13.39 4.09 -1.26
N ALA A 192 -13.15 3.21 -2.23
CA ALA A 192 -13.24 3.57 -3.64
C ALA A 192 -14.64 4.07 -4.04
N GLU A 193 -15.71 3.43 -3.57
CA GLU A 193 -17.08 3.90 -3.79
C GLU A 193 -17.35 5.26 -3.12
N ILE A 194 -16.77 5.52 -1.93
CA ILE A 194 -16.85 6.86 -1.33
C ILE A 194 -16.20 7.92 -2.23
N TYR A 195 -15.02 7.63 -2.79
CA TYR A 195 -14.34 8.57 -3.68
C TYR A 195 -15.01 8.71 -5.05
N LYS A 196 -15.72 7.67 -5.52
CA LYS A 196 -16.64 7.76 -6.66
C LYS A 196 -17.72 8.80 -6.39
N LEU A 197 -18.45 8.66 -5.28
CA LEU A 197 -19.49 9.62 -4.86
C LEU A 197 -18.92 11.03 -4.63
N ALA A 198 -17.70 11.14 -4.09
CA ALA A 198 -17.03 12.42 -3.90
C ALA A 198 -16.78 13.14 -5.25
N SER A 199 -16.47 12.37 -6.30
CA SER A 199 -16.23 12.89 -7.66
C SER A 199 -17.50 13.21 -8.46
N GLU A 200 -18.66 12.67 -8.06
CA GLU A 200 -19.93 12.89 -8.75
C GLU A 200 -20.46 14.31 -8.54
N THR A 201 -20.95 14.89 -9.64
CA THR A 201 -21.49 16.26 -9.71
C THR A 201 -23.01 16.31 -9.66
N GLN A 202 -23.70 15.22 -10.02
CA GLN A 202 -25.16 15.10 -9.92
C GLN A 202 -25.55 14.55 -8.56
N LEU A 203 -26.38 15.28 -7.83
CA LEU A 203 -26.67 15.02 -6.43
C LEU A 203 -28.18 14.98 -6.20
N PRO A 204 -28.73 13.92 -5.55
CA PRO A 204 -30.09 13.98 -5.05
C PRO A 204 -30.23 15.15 -4.07
N SER A 205 -31.11 16.08 -4.39
CA SER A 205 -31.42 17.20 -3.51
C SER A 205 -32.59 16.86 -2.58
N VAL A 206 -32.44 17.25 -1.32
CA VAL A 206 -33.47 17.26 -0.29
C VAL A 206 -34.37 18.45 -0.54
N ASN A 207 -35.62 18.15 -0.89
CA ASN A 207 -36.69 19.14 -1.01
C ASN A 207 -37.21 19.48 0.39
N LEU A 208 -36.75 20.58 0.98
CA LEU A 208 -37.30 21.01 2.26
C LEU A 208 -38.69 21.63 2.12
N ASN A 209 -39.06 22.11 0.92
CA ASN A 209 -40.36 22.67 0.63
C ASN A 209 -41.10 21.89 -0.47
N VAL A 210 -42.43 21.91 -0.40
CA VAL A 210 -43.37 21.39 -1.41
C VAL A 210 -43.17 21.99 -2.82
N ASN A 211 -42.54 23.16 -2.90
CA ASN A 211 -42.32 23.90 -4.15
C ASN A 211 -40.88 23.80 -4.67
N ASP A 212 -40.00 23.06 -4.00
CA ASP A 212 -38.61 22.89 -4.46
C ASP A 212 -38.59 22.04 -5.74
N LEU A 213 -37.85 22.48 -6.76
CA LEU A 213 -37.72 21.76 -8.04
C LEU A 213 -36.89 20.49 -7.83
N VAL A 214 -37.50 19.33 -8.13
CA VAL A 214 -36.80 18.05 -8.11
C VAL A 214 -36.10 17.85 -9.44
N GLU A 215 -34.76 17.83 -9.44
CA GLU A 215 -34.01 17.45 -10.63
C GLU A 215 -34.26 15.97 -10.99
N PRO A 216 -34.32 15.62 -12.28
CA PRO A 216 -34.45 14.23 -12.71
C PRO A 216 -33.28 13.41 -12.18
N CYS A 217 -33.58 12.33 -11.47
CA CYS A 217 -32.61 11.47 -10.82
C CYS A 217 -32.97 10.02 -11.17
N THR A 218 -32.01 9.28 -11.71
CA THR A 218 -32.23 7.94 -12.31
C THR A 218 -31.86 6.77 -11.40
N GLU A 219 -31.30 7.05 -10.23
CA GLU A 219 -30.87 6.05 -9.24
C GLU A 219 -32.04 5.56 -8.38
N ASP A 220 -31.93 4.34 -7.82
CA ASP A 220 -32.99 3.73 -7.01
C ASP A 220 -33.34 4.57 -5.77
N TYR A 221 -32.36 5.26 -5.17
CA TYR A 221 -32.60 6.14 -4.03
C TYR A 221 -33.39 7.40 -4.38
N CYS A 222 -33.50 7.78 -5.65
CA CYS A 222 -34.20 8.99 -6.06
C CYS A 222 -35.70 8.93 -5.74
N ALA A 223 -36.29 7.72 -5.74
CA ALA A 223 -37.68 7.49 -5.34
C ALA A 223 -37.97 7.93 -3.89
N GLU A 224 -36.96 7.96 -3.02
CA GLU A 224 -37.10 8.43 -1.64
C GLU A 224 -37.24 9.95 -1.54
N PHE A 225 -36.86 10.67 -2.60
CA PHE A 225 -36.85 12.14 -2.68
C PHE A 225 -37.98 12.72 -3.56
N THR A 226 -38.82 11.86 -4.17
CA THR A 226 -39.95 12.30 -5.00
C THR A 226 -41.10 12.91 -4.19
N GLU A 227 -41.19 12.58 -2.90
CA GLU A 227 -42.15 13.22 -1.99
C GLU A 227 -41.46 14.36 -1.20
N PRO A 228 -42.07 15.56 -1.15
CA PRO A 228 -41.52 16.70 -0.44
C PRO A 228 -41.35 16.38 1.05
N PHE A 229 -40.28 16.87 1.66
CA PHE A 229 -40.02 16.58 3.07
C PHE A 229 -41.14 17.17 3.90
N SER A 230 -41.81 16.33 4.68
CA SER A 230 -42.66 16.82 5.75
C SER A 230 -41.78 17.66 6.69
N ALA A 231 -42.27 18.84 7.08
CA ALA A 231 -41.63 19.63 8.13
C ALA A 231 -41.44 18.83 9.43
N TYR A 232 -42.25 17.77 9.61
CA TYR A 232 -42.25 16.87 10.75
C TYR A 232 -41.32 15.65 10.59
N ASP A 233 -40.81 15.37 9.40
CA ASP A 233 -39.87 14.26 9.17
C ASP A 233 -38.42 14.78 9.29
N ILE A 234 -38.00 14.97 10.53
CA ILE A 234 -36.66 15.46 10.86
C ILE A 234 -35.59 14.37 10.68
N ASN A 235 -35.98 13.10 10.70
CA ASN A 235 -35.06 11.96 10.65
C ASN A 235 -34.78 11.46 9.24
N LYS A 236 -35.51 11.92 8.21
CA LYS A 236 -35.40 11.43 6.83
C LYS A 236 -33.97 11.40 6.28
N VAL A 237 -33.15 12.42 6.53
CA VAL A 237 -31.72 12.42 6.09
C VAL A 237 -30.97 11.25 6.72
N LEU A 238 -31.06 11.07 8.05
CA LEU A 238 -30.43 9.94 8.72
C LEU A 238 -31.03 8.60 8.28
N GLY A 239 -32.35 8.52 8.11
CA GLY A 239 -33.04 7.30 7.69
C GLY A 239 -32.59 6.83 6.31
N ILE A 240 -32.53 7.74 5.33
CA ILE A 240 -32.03 7.45 3.97
C ILE A 240 -30.55 7.10 4.03
N THR A 241 -29.73 7.92 4.70
CA THR A 241 -28.29 7.65 4.82
C THR A 241 -28.04 6.27 5.45
N THR A 242 -28.77 5.89 6.51
CA THR A 242 -28.63 4.58 7.16
C THR A 242 -29.10 3.45 6.24
N LYS A 243 -30.24 3.61 5.56
CA LYS A 243 -30.77 2.65 4.57
C LYS A 243 -29.75 2.33 3.47
N TYR A 244 -29.02 3.34 2.99
CA TYR A 244 -27.98 3.20 1.97
C TYR A 244 -26.56 3.08 2.56
N LYS A 245 -26.42 2.77 3.86
CA LYS A 245 -25.13 2.58 4.55
C LYS A 245 -24.15 3.75 4.38
N GLY A 246 -24.66 4.96 4.20
CA GLY A 246 -23.89 6.16 3.94
C GLY A 246 -23.43 6.35 2.49
N PHE A 247 -23.71 5.43 1.57
CA PHE A 247 -23.33 5.54 0.15
C PHE A 247 -24.35 6.36 -0.66
N ILE A 248 -24.57 7.60 -0.22
CA ILE A 248 -25.46 8.55 -0.88
C ILE A 248 -24.96 9.96 -0.64
N LYS A 249 -24.98 10.83 -1.65
CA LYS A 249 -24.53 12.22 -1.51
C LYS A 249 -25.73 13.15 -1.60
N ILE A 250 -26.26 13.52 -0.45
CA ILE A 250 -27.54 14.25 -0.30
C ILE A 250 -27.28 15.74 -0.25
N THR A 251 -27.84 16.59 -1.10
CA THR A 251 -27.73 18.08 -0.99
C THR A 251 -29.00 18.71 -0.41
N ASN A 252 -28.93 19.95 0.06
CA ASN A 252 -30.13 20.74 0.39
C ASN A 252 -30.18 21.97 -0.52
N VAL A 253 -31.30 22.18 -1.21
CA VAL A 253 -31.51 23.31 -2.13
C VAL A 253 -31.52 24.65 -1.40
N ASN A 254 -32.04 24.67 -0.17
CA ASN A 254 -32.21 25.87 0.65
C ASN A 254 -31.51 25.69 2.02
N PRO A 255 -30.16 25.65 2.06
CA PRO A 255 -29.45 25.38 3.29
C PRO A 255 -29.52 26.55 4.28
N SER A 256 -29.75 26.24 5.56
CA SER A 256 -29.66 27.23 6.65
C SER A 256 -28.39 27.01 7.46
N VAL A 257 -27.26 27.51 6.93
CA VAL A 257 -25.93 27.31 7.52
C VAL A 257 -25.83 27.86 8.94
N ALA A 258 -26.41 29.04 9.20
CA ALA A 258 -26.37 29.66 10.52
C ALA A 258 -27.13 28.84 11.58
N LEU A 259 -28.31 28.34 11.24
CA LEU A 259 -29.09 27.51 12.15
C LEU A 259 -28.44 26.14 12.36
N ALA A 260 -27.91 25.53 11.29
CA ALA A 260 -27.16 24.27 11.40
C ALA A 260 -25.95 24.41 12.34
N GLU A 261 -25.21 25.52 12.25
CA GLU A 261 -24.08 25.79 13.16
C GLU A 261 -24.54 25.96 14.62
N ILE A 262 -25.66 26.65 14.88
CA ILE A 262 -26.22 26.76 16.24
C ILE A 262 -26.54 25.38 16.82
N LEU A 263 -27.22 24.53 16.04
CA LEU A 263 -27.57 23.16 16.43
C LEU A 263 -26.32 22.31 16.67
N TYR A 264 -25.32 22.39 15.78
CA TYR A 264 -24.04 21.72 15.96
C TYR A 264 -23.32 22.17 17.23
N GLN A 265 -23.29 23.47 17.55
CA GLN A 265 -22.66 23.96 18.78
C GLN A 265 -23.41 23.48 20.03
N GLN A 266 -24.74 23.37 19.96
CA GLN A 266 -25.56 22.80 21.03
C GLN A 266 -25.23 21.30 21.23
N ALA A 267 -25.18 20.52 20.15
CA ALA A 267 -24.76 19.12 20.17
C ALA A 267 -23.36 18.96 20.77
N LYS A 268 -22.41 19.81 20.36
CA LYS A 268 -21.03 19.84 20.86
C LYS A 268 -20.95 20.15 22.35
N LEU A 269 -21.76 21.11 22.83
CA LEU A 269 -21.84 21.43 24.25
C LEU A 269 -22.38 20.23 25.03
N ASN A 270 -23.44 19.59 24.54
CA ASN A 270 -24.02 18.40 25.15
C ASN A 270 -23.05 17.22 25.16
N PHE A 271 -22.32 17.00 24.07
CA PHE A 271 -21.28 15.98 23.94
C PHE A 271 -20.14 16.21 24.94
N SER A 272 -19.63 17.43 25.04
CA SER A 272 -18.54 17.76 25.98
C SER A 272 -18.95 17.66 27.45
N GLN A 273 -20.25 17.77 27.74
CA GLN A 273 -20.81 17.63 29.08
C GLN A 273 -21.30 16.21 29.41
N GLY A 274 -21.13 15.23 28.49
CA GLY A 274 -21.59 13.85 28.71
C GLY A 274 -23.11 13.74 28.90
N LYS A 275 -23.88 14.64 28.27
CA LYS A 275 -25.35 14.66 28.37
C LYS A 275 -26.00 13.58 27.51
N ASN A 276 -27.33 13.48 27.62
CA ASN A 276 -28.17 12.49 26.93
C ASN A 276 -27.83 12.36 25.43
N ALA A 277 -27.41 11.16 25.02
CA ALA A 277 -27.02 10.84 23.64
C ALA A 277 -28.14 11.12 22.62
N ASN A 278 -29.40 10.89 22.97
CA ASN A 278 -30.54 11.13 22.07
C ASN A 278 -30.69 12.62 21.75
N ALA A 279 -30.42 13.52 22.72
CA ALA A 279 -30.48 14.95 22.47
C ALA A 279 -29.35 15.40 21.53
N ILE A 280 -28.14 14.86 21.70
CA ILE A 280 -27.01 15.11 20.80
C ILE A 280 -27.36 14.65 19.38
N ILE A 281 -27.89 13.42 19.23
CA ILE A 281 -28.29 12.87 17.94
C ILE A 281 -29.40 13.71 17.30
N GLN A 282 -30.39 14.16 18.06
CA GLN A 282 -31.46 15.04 17.55
C GLN A 282 -30.92 16.39 17.05
N ASP A 283 -30.05 17.05 17.81
CA ASP A 283 -29.43 18.30 17.41
C ASP A 283 -28.61 18.12 16.12
N LEU A 284 -27.82 17.04 16.03
CA LEU A 284 -27.04 16.70 14.83
C LEU A 284 -27.94 16.35 13.64
N THR A 285 -29.04 15.64 13.88
CA THR A 285 -30.02 15.27 12.85
C THR A 285 -30.64 16.51 12.22
N LEU A 286 -31.04 17.48 13.05
CA LEU A 286 -31.57 18.76 12.59
C LEU A 286 -30.51 19.57 11.85
N ALA A 287 -29.26 19.60 12.34
CA ALA A 287 -28.16 20.27 11.66
C ALA A 287 -27.90 19.67 10.27
N LEU A 288 -27.86 18.33 10.16
CA LEU A 288 -27.64 17.60 8.91
C LEU A 288 -28.83 17.69 7.96
N LYS A 289 -30.06 17.85 8.44
CA LYS A 289 -31.21 18.19 7.59
C LYS A 289 -31.03 19.55 6.90
N LEU A 290 -30.44 20.51 7.60
CA LEU A 290 -30.22 21.86 7.08
C LEU A 290 -28.97 21.95 6.21
N VAL A 291 -27.89 21.26 6.59
CA VAL A 291 -26.62 21.21 5.84
C VAL A 291 -26.10 19.76 5.85
N PRO A 292 -26.57 18.89 4.95
CA PRO A 292 -26.10 17.51 4.89
C PRO A 292 -24.61 17.37 4.60
N GLN A 293 -23.97 18.43 4.09
CA GLN A 293 -22.56 18.49 3.71
C GLN A 293 -21.64 18.76 4.91
N ASP A 294 -22.20 19.04 6.10
CA ASP A 294 -21.39 19.39 7.25
C ASP A 294 -20.65 18.17 7.82
N ALA A 295 -19.40 18.02 7.38
CA ALA A 295 -18.50 16.96 7.82
C ALA A 295 -18.33 16.92 9.36
N LYS A 296 -18.42 18.07 10.06
CA LYS A 296 -18.25 18.10 11.52
C LYS A 296 -19.42 17.41 12.22
N SER A 297 -20.64 17.63 11.73
CA SER A 297 -21.83 16.96 12.26
C SER A 297 -21.77 15.44 12.01
N TRP A 298 -21.37 14.99 10.82
CA TRP A 298 -21.17 13.55 10.55
C TRP A 298 -20.10 12.91 11.42
N LYS A 299 -18.97 13.61 11.62
CA LYS A 299 -17.90 13.15 12.51
C LYS A 299 -18.42 12.92 13.94
N MET A 300 -19.15 13.90 14.49
CA MET A 300 -19.70 13.79 15.84
C MET A 300 -20.79 12.73 15.93
N LEU A 301 -21.59 12.56 14.87
CA LEU A 301 -22.61 11.52 14.79
C LEU A 301 -21.98 10.13 14.82
N ALA A 302 -20.88 9.91 14.10
CA ALA A 302 -20.13 8.65 14.17
C ALA A 302 -19.57 8.40 15.58
N ASP A 303 -19.01 9.42 16.23
CA ASP A 303 -18.47 9.31 17.59
C ASP A 303 -19.53 8.97 18.64
N ILE A 304 -20.69 9.63 18.62
CA ILE A 304 -21.77 9.35 19.58
C ILE A 304 -22.44 7.99 19.29
N SER A 305 -22.61 7.62 18.02
CA SER A 305 -23.22 6.33 17.63
C SER A 305 -22.36 5.15 18.09
N ARG A 306 -21.04 5.26 17.93
CA ARG A 306 -20.07 4.30 18.47
C ARG A 306 -20.16 4.19 20.00
N ALA A 307 -20.36 5.32 20.69
CA ALA A 307 -20.45 5.34 22.16
C ALA A 307 -21.73 4.66 22.69
N ILE A 308 -22.80 4.60 21.90
CA ILE A 308 -24.07 3.94 22.24
C ILE A 308 -24.25 2.57 21.57
N ASP A 309 -23.21 2.06 20.89
CA ASP A 309 -23.21 0.78 20.15
C ASP A 309 -24.25 0.70 19.00
N ASP A 310 -24.57 1.84 18.37
CA ASP A 310 -25.39 1.88 17.16
C ASP A 310 -24.51 1.73 15.91
N LYS A 311 -24.25 0.47 15.55
CA LYS A 311 -23.28 0.11 14.48
C LYS A 311 -23.72 0.55 13.09
N GLU A 312 -25.03 0.52 12.82
CA GLU A 312 -25.55 0.93 11.51
C GLU A 312 -25.37 2.43 11.30
N LEU A 313 -25.74 3.23 12.32
CA LEU A 313 -25.57 4.67 12.27
C LEU A 313 -24.10 5.09 12.34
N GLU A 314 -23.28 4.40 13.14
CA GLU A 314 -21.83 4.62 13.18
C GLU A 314 -21.21 4.46 11.79
N HIS A 315 -21.47 3.32 11.13
CA HIS A 315 -20.91 3.05 9.81
C HIS A 315 -21.40 4.06 8.78
N ALA A 316 -22.72 4.30 8.71
CA ALA A 316 -23.28 5.26 7.76
C ALA A 316 -22.72 6.68 7.96
N ALA A 317 -22.56 7.13 9.21
CA ALA A 317 -21.98 8.42 9.54
C ALA A 317 -20.47 8.47 9.23
N ALA A 318 -19.73 7.38 9.43
CA ALA A 318 -18.31 7.29 9.08
C ALA A 318 -18.11 7.41 7.55
N VAL A 319 -18.93 6.73 6.75
CA VAL A 319 -18.93 6.83 5.29
C VAL A 319 -19.21 8.28 4.85
N GLN A 320 -20.24 8.92 5.41
CA GLN A 320 -20.55 10.33 5.13
C GLN A 320 -19.44 11.30 5.55
N PHE A 321 -18.77 11.04 6.67
CA PHE A 321 -17.67 11.87 7.12
C PHE A 321 -16.49 11.82 6.12
N VAL A 322 -16.13 10.64 5.61
CA VAL A 322 -15.12 10.53 4.55
C VAL A 322 -15.59 11.24 3.28
N LEU A 323 -16.84 11.06 2.88
CA LEU A 323 -17.43 11.67 1.68
C LEU A 323 -17.35 13.21 1.71
N HIS A 324 -17.63 13.82 2.86
CA HIS A 324 -17.62 15.27 3.06
C HIS A 324 -16.28 15.81 3.57
N HIS A 325 -15.31 14.94 3.83
CA HIS A 325 -13.94 15.30 4.21
C HIS A 325 -12.88 14.52 3.40
N PRO A 326 -13.00 14.45 2.05
CA PRO A 326 -12.31 13.45 1.24
C PRO A 326 -10.79 13.67 1.15
N LYS A 327 -10.29 14.87 1.44
CA LYS A 327 -8.85 15.18 1.37
C LYS A 327 -8.05 14.65 2.56
N SER A 328 -8.73 14.21 3.62
CA SER A 328 -8.10 13.87 4.88
C SER A 328 -8.13 12.37 5.12
N PRO A 329 -6.99 11.67 5.00
CA PRO A 329 -6.90 10.25 5.38
C PRO A 329 -7.24 10.00 6.85
N GLU A 330 -7.18 11.02 7.73
CA GLU A 330 -7.65 10.89 9.11
C GLU A 330 -9.14 10.54 9.18
N SER A 331 -9.96 10.97 8.20
CA SER A 331 -11.36 10.57 8.13
C SER A 331 -11.55 9.06 8.00
N TRP A 332 -10.61 8.35 7.37
CA TRP A 332 -10.68 6.90 7.20
C TRP A 332 -10.51 6.15 8.53
N VAL A 333 -10.00 6.80 9.58
CA VAL A 333 -9.96 6.22 10.93
C VAL A 333 -11.36 5.90 11.43
N TYR A 334 -12.35 6.74 11.13
CA TYR A 334 -13.73 6.50 11.50
C TYR A 334 -14.30 5.27 10.78
N LEU A 335 -13.96 5.11 9.50
CA LEU A 335 -14.36 3.95 8.73
C LEU A 335 -13.70 2.67 9.26
N TYR A 336 -12.39 2.72 9.58
CA TYR A 336 -11.68 1.64 10.26
C TYR A 336 -12.37 1.22 11.57
N LEU A 337 -12.78 2.19 12.40
CA LEU A 337 -13.46 1.90 13.66
C LEU A 337 -14.80 1.20 13.43
N SER A 338 -15.59 1.64 12.44
CA SER A 338 -16.87 1.02 12.10
C SER A 338 -16.72 -0.44 11.63
N TYR A 339 -15.58 -0.81 11.02
CA TYR A 339 -15.32 -2.19 10.59
C TYR A 339 -14.82 -3.09 11.71
N LYS A 340 -14.31 -2.54 12.81
CA LYS A 340 -13.52 -3.30 13.80
C LYS A 340 -14.23 -4.55 14.32
N GLU A 341 -15.54 -4.48 14.46
CA GLU A 341 -16.37 -5.59 14.93
C GLU A 341 -17.15 -6.30 13.80
N VAL A 342 -17.42 -5.60 12.70
CA VAL A 342 -18.25 -6.10 11.58
C VAL A 342 -17.41 -6.87 10.55
N ASP A 343 -16.26 -6.33 10.17
CA ASP A 343 -15.27 -6.97 9.30
C ASP A 343 -13.85 -6.72 9.83
N PRO A 344 -13.38 -7.56 10.78
CA PRO A 344 -12.04 -7.40 11.37
C PRO A 344 -10.91 -7.51 10.35
N LYS A 345 -11.12 -8.23 9.24
CA LYS A 345 -10.09 -8.39 8.20
C LYS A 345 -9.91 -7.08 7.44
N LEU A 346 -11.02 -6.46 7.01
CA LEU A 346 -11.00 -5.16 6.37
C LEU A 346 -10.46 -4.08 7.32
N ALA A 347 -10.86 -4.12 8.60
CA ALA A 347 -10.36 -3.21 9.62
C ALA A 347 -8.83 -3.31 9.79
N LEU A 348 -8.27 -4.53 9.85
CA LEU A 348 -6.83 -4.74 9.97
C LEU A 348 -6.06 -4.24 8.75
N ASP A 349 -6.58 -4.46 7.54
CA ASP A 349 -5.93 -3.97 6.33
C ASP A 349 -5.96 -2.43 6.25
N LEU A 350 -7.11 -1.81 6.51
CA LEU A 350 -7.19 -0.35 6.54
C LEU A 350 -6.30 0.26 7.63
N LYS A 351 -6.22 -0.38 8.81
CA LYS A 351 -5.30 0.01 9.89
C LYS A 351 -3.84 -0.04 9.46
N ARG A 352 -3.43 -1.07 8.69
CA ARG A 352 -2.06 -1.20 8.14
C ARG A 352 -1.74 0.00 7.25
N TRP A 353 -2.63 0.37 6.33
CA TRP A 353 -2.44 1.54 5.48
C TRP A 353 -2.38 2.83 6.29
N LEU A 354 -3.32 3.03 7.24
CA LEU A 354 -3.37 4.21 8.11
C LEU A 354 -2.06 4.43 8.90
N LYS A 355 -1.39 3.36 9.35
CA LYS A 355 -0.07 3.47 10.00
C LYS A 355 1.00 4.04 9.07
N ILE A 356 0.94 3.72 7.78
CA ILE A 356 1.90 4.23 6.79
C ILE A 356 1.55 5.68 6.44
N PHE A 357 0.26 6.04 6.36
CA PHE A 357 -0.19 7.42 6.23
C PHE A 357 0.30 8.29 7.40
N GLU A 358 0.20 7.81 8.64
CA GLU A 358 0.65 8.52 9.85
C GLU A 358 2.14 8.89 9.81
N GLN A 359 2.97 8.09 9.14
CA GLN A 359 4.41 8.39 8.97
C GLN A 359 4.66 9.55 7.99
N LYS A 360 3.68 9.92 7.16
CA LYS A 360 3.82 10.91 6.07
C LYS A 360 3.03 12.19 6.32
N ILE A 361 1.96 12.13 7.11
CA ILE A 361 1.11 13.27 7.44
C ILE A 361 0.77 13.28 8.93
N SER A 362 0.48 14.48 9.45
CA SER A 362 0.13 14.62 10.86
C SER A 362 -1.32 14.21 11.10
N PHE A 363 -1.50 13.14 11.87
CA PHE A 363 -2.79 12.79 12.47
C PHE A 363 -2.95 13.41 13.86
N SER A 364 -4.20 13.67 14.26
CA SER A 364 -4.53 14.08 15.61
C SER A 364 -4.12 13.01 16.65
N SER A 365 -3.83 13.44 17.89
CA SER A 365 -3.47 12.51 18.96
C SER A 365 -4.53 11.43 19.20
N TRP A 366 -5.81 11.78 19.00
CA TRP A 366 -6.91 10.82 19.07
C TRP A 366 -6.79 9.76 17.97
N ALA A 367 -6.62 10.17 16.71
CA ALA A 367 -6.52 9.24 15.58
C ALA A 367 -5.33 8.30 15.73
N LYS A 368 -4.17 8.83 16.13
CA LYS A 368 -2.97 8.04 16.44
C LYS A 368 -3.25 6.95 17.48
N LYS A 369 -3.93 7.32 18.56
CA LYS A 369 -4.33 6.37 19.62
C LYS A 369 -5.20 5.23 19.09
N GLN A 370 -6.16 5.52 18.22
CA GLN A 370 -7.01 4.50 17.61
C GLN A 370 -6.24 3.53 16.69
N ILE A 371 -5.21 4.03 15.99
CA ILE A 371 -4.39 3.28 15.06
C ILE A 371 -3.28 2.49 15.77
N SER A 372 -2.66 3.03 16.82
CA SER A 372 -1.65 2.32 17.60
C SER A 372 -2.29 1.22 18.45
N GLY A 373 -3.50 1.45 18.97
CA GLY A 373 -4.17 0.56 19.92
C GLY A 373 -3.70 0.78 21.36
N GLU A 374 -3.09 1.92 21.66
CA GLU A 374 -2.70 2.37 23.00
C GLU A 374 -3.82 3.15 23.70
#